data_AF-A0A6L3EY21-F1
#
_entry.id   AF-A0A6L3EY21-F1
#
_cell.length_a   1.000
_cell.length_b   1.000
_cell.length_c   1.000
_cell.angle_alpha   90.00
_cell.angle_beta   90.00
_cell.angle_gamma   90.00
#
_symmetry.space_group_name_H-M   'P 1'
#
loop_
_entity.id
_entity.type
_entity.pdbx_description
1 polymer ?
#
loop_
_entity_poly.entity_id
_entity_poly.type
_entity_poly.pdbx_seq_one_letter_code
_entity_poly.pdbx_strand_id
1 'polypeptide(L)'
;MKQHIRKYENKDLDEVLSAMDNEVGSIFVQPEFQGRGIGRALMDKAQALHRNLEVEVFEANPIGRRFYASYGFELLSKKIHDETGNVLL
;
A
#
# COMPACT_ATOMS: atom_id res chain seq x y z
N MET A 1 0.80 8.11 -16.05
CA MET A 1 1.00 6.65 -15.98
C MET A 1 1.25 6.32 -14.51
N LYS A 2 0.27 5.74 -13.81
CA LYS A 2 0.36 5.51 -12.36
C LYS A 2 1.14 4.21 -12.09
N GLN A 3 1.99 4.22 -11.07
CA GLN A 3 2.79 3.08 -10.62
C GLN A 3 2.78 3.08 -9.08
N HIS A 4 2.62 1.90 -8.46
CA HIS A 4 2.16 1.69 -7.08
C HIS A 4 2.94 0.57 -6.38
N ILE A 5 3.05 0.52 -5.04
CA ILE A 5 3.66 -0.58 -4.23
C ILE A 5 2.71 -1.78 -4.15
N ARG A 6 3.17 -3.04 -4.30
CA ARG A 6 2.31 -4.25 -4.32
C ARG A 6 2.72 -5.31 -3.30
N LYS A 7 1.74 -6.09 -2.86
CA LYS A 7 1.94 -7.29 -2.04
C LYS A 7 1.56 -8.53 -2.86
N TYR A 8 2.48 -9.49 -3.00
CA TYR A 8 2.23 -10.79 -3.63
C TYR A 8 2.15 -11.89 -2.56
N GLU A 9 1.20 -12.83 -2.68
CA GLU A 9 1.29 -14.13 -2.01
C GLU A 9 2.01 -15.10 -2.95
N ASN A 10 3.14 -15.63 -2.51
CA ASN A 10 3.97 -16.51 -3.32
C ASN A 10 3.33 -17.90 -3.42
N LYS A 11 2.68 -18.18 -4.55
CA LYS A 11 2.77 -19.48 -5.24
C LYS A 11 2.30 -19.34 -6.68
N ASP A 12 3.30 -19.42 -7.56
CA ASP A 12 3.20 -19.63 -9.00
C ASP A 12 2.67 -18.44 -9.82
N LEU A 13 3.60 -17.90 -10.62
CA LEU A 13 3.39 -16.88 -11.64
C LEU A 13 2.36 -17.37 -12.66
N ASP A 14 1.16 -16.81 -12.65
CA ASP A 14 0.25 -16.86 -13.80
C ASP A 14 -0.46 -15.51 -14.02
N GLU A 15 -0.25 -15.00 -15.23
CA GLU A 15 -1.09 -14.10 -16.02
C GLU A 15 -1.48 -12.72 -15.48
N VAL A 16 -0.87 -11.72 -16.11
CA VAL A 16 -1.26 -10.30 -16.11
C VAL A 16 -2.65 -10.13 -16.71
N LEU A 17 -3.66 -9.84 -15.88
CA LEU A 17 -4.86 -9.07 -16.23
C LEU A 17 -5.71 -8.82 -14.97
N SER A 18 -5.63 -7.62 -14.39
CA SER A 18 -6.73 -7.06 -13.59
C SER A 18 -6.57 -5.55 -13.51
N ALA A 19 -7.21 -4.87 -14.46
CA ALA A 19 -7.39 -3.43 -14.41
C ALA A 19 -8.56 -3.11 -13.46
N MET A 20 -8.27 -2.20 -12.52
CA MET A 20 -9.19 -1.17 -11.98
C MET A 20 -9.85 -1.31 -10.59
N ASP A 21 -9.52 -2.27 -9.72
CA ASP A 21 -10.18 -2.27 -8.40
C ASP A 21 -9.35 -2.84 -7.24
N ASN A 22 -8.07 -2.49 -7.14
CA ASN A 22 -7.14 -3.02 -6.11
C ASN A 22 -6.46 -1.92 -5.26
N GLU A 23 -6.95 -0.68 -5.34
CA GLU A 23 -6.33 0.48 -4.70
C GLU A 23 -6.98 0.75 -3.34
N VAL A 24 -6.17 0.65 -2.27
CA VAL A 24 -6.59 1.19 -0.97
C VAL A 24 -6.26 2.67 -0.99
N GLY A 25 -7.26 3.51 -1.26
CA GLY A 25 -7.06 4.95 -1.44
C GLY A 25 -6.29 5.61 -0.29
N SER A 26 -6.86 5.68 0.91
CA SER A 26 -6.10 6.17 2.07
C SER A 26 -6.55 5.54 3.38
N ILE A 27 -5.58 5.09 4.18
CA ILE A 27 -5.81 4.65 5.56
C ILE A 27 -5.20 5.67 6.49
N PHE A 28 -6.04 6.18 7.40
CA PHE A 28 -5.61 7.04 8.49
C PHE A 28 -6.09 6.46 9.82
N VAL A 29 -5.16 6.33 10.76
CA VAL A 29 -5.45 6.00 12.15
C VAL A 29 -4.97 7.18 12.98
N GLN A 30 -5.85 7.75 13.80
CA GLN A 30 -5.47 8.88 14.66
C GLN A 30 -4.30 8.46 15.57
N PRO A 31 -3.33 9.35 15.84
CA PRO A 31 -2.11 9.01 16.60
C PRO A 31 -2.37 8.26 17.91
N GLU A 32 -3.43 8.61 18.64
CA GLU A 32 -3.79 8.04 19.93
C GLU A 32 -4.23 6.57 19.83
N PHE A 33 -4.60 6.13 18.63
CA PHE A 33 -5.06 4.78 18.31
C PHE A 33 -4.03 3.96 17.51
N GLN A 34 -2.88 4.54 17.16
CA GLN A 34 -1.79 3.83 16.50
C GLN A 34 -1.16 2.79 17.44
N GLY A 35 -0.53 1.75 16.86
CA GLY A 35 0.07 0.66 17.63
C GLY A 35 -0.92 -0.35 18.23
N ARG A 36 -2.23 -0.15 18.06
CA ARG A 36 -3.30 -1.02 18.60
C ARG A 36 -3.83 -2.07 17.61
N GLY A 37 -3.12 -2.29 16.49
CA GLY A 37 -3.54 -3.25 15.45
C GLY A 37 -4.64 -2.77 14.50
N ILE A 38 -5.21 -1.58 14.68
CA ILE A 38 -6.32 -1.06 13.85
C ILE A 38 -5.93 -0.97 12.36
N GLY A 39 -4.74 -0.42 12.06
CA GLY A 39 -4.27 -0.34 10.68
C GLY A 39 -4.14 -1.73 10.03
N ARG A 40 -3.67 -2.73 10.78
CA ARG A 40 -3.57 -4.12 10.31
C ARG A 40 -4.95 -4.69 10.04
N ALA A 41 -5.91 -4.54 10.96
CA ALA A 41 -7.28 -5.02 10.77
C ALA A 41 -7.96 -4.41 9.54
N LEU A 42 -7.73 -3.11 9.27
CA LEU A 42 -8.22 -2.45 8.05
C LEU A 42 -7.60 -3.06 6.79
N MET A 43 -6.29 -3.30 6.80
CA MET A 43 -5.60 -3.93 5.66
C MET A 43 -5.97 -5.40 5.46
N ASP A 44 -6.20 -6.15 6.54
CA ASP A 44 -6.66 -7.54 6.47
C ASP A 44 -8.02 -7.61 5.77
N LYS A 45 -8.93 -6.68 6.11
CA LYS A 45 -10.23 -6.56 5.44
C LYS A 45 -10.07 -6.20 3.96
N ALA A 46 -9.18 -5.26 3.62
CA ALA A 46 -8.92 -4.91 2.22
C ALA A 46 -8.35 -6.12 1.44
N GLN A 47 -7.41 -6.85 2.03
CA GLN A 47 -6.80 -8.03 1.42
C GLN A 47 -7.81 -9.16 1.22
N ALA A 48 -8.78 -9.30 2.13
CA ALA A 48 -9.85 -10.29 1.98
C ALA A 48 -10.79 -9.96 0.81
N LEU A 49 -10.92 -8.69 0.43
CA LEU A 49 -11.76 -8.24 -0.67
C LEU A 49 -11.02 -8.23 -2.01
N HIS A 50 -9.70 -8.05 -2.00
CA HIS A 50 -8.87 -7.86 -3.19
C HIS A 50 -7.69 -8.81 -3.21
N ARG A 51 -7.50 -9.54 -4.32
CA ARG A 51 -6.38 -10.49 -4.47
C ARG A 51 -5.02 -9.80 -4.44
N ASN A 52 -4.93 -8.60 -4.99
CA ASN A 52 -3.73 -7.78 -4.96
C ASN A 52 -4.08 -6.45 -4.30
N LEU A 53 -3.17 -5.91 -3.51
CA LEU A 53 -3.30 -4.56 -2.98
C LEU A 53 -2.16 -3.71 -3.48
N GLU A 54 -2.51 -2.50 -3.92
CA GLU A 54 -1.57 -1.47 -4.28
C GLU A 54 -1.76 -0.21 -3.43
N VAL A 55 -0.65 0.36 -2.93
CA VAL A 55 -0.65 1.58 -2.11
C VAL A 55 0.42 2.55 -2.58
N GLU A 56 0.18 3.84 -2.36
CA GLU A 56 1.18 4.89 -2.51
C GLU A 56 1.50 5.48 -1.15
N VAL A 57 2.79 5.68 -0.86
CA VAL A 57 3.22 6.32 0.39
C VAL A 57 4.31 7.33 0.12
N PHE A 58 4.19 8.52 0.70
CA PHE A 58 5.26 9.50 0.60
C PHE A 58 6.54 8.94 1.23
N GLU A 59 7.67 9.14 0.56
CA GLU A 59 8.99 8.77 1.08
C GLU A 59 9.26 9.43 2.44
N ALA A 60 8.72 10.64 2.62
CA ALA A 60 8.75 11.44 3.84
C ALA A 60 7.80 10.96 4.95
N ASN A 61 7.01 9.89 4.74
CA ASN A 61 6.15 9.29 5.76
C ASN A 61 6.78 8.02 6.35
N PRO A 62 7.68 8.14 7.34
CA PRO A 62 8.38 6.98 7.91
C PRO A 62 7.44 6.05 8.69
N ILE A 63 6.31 6.55 9.22
CA ILE A 63 5.33 5.73 9.94
C ILE A 63 4.60 4.83 8.95
N GLY A 64 4.04 5.40 7.88
CA GLY A 64 3.36 4.65 6.82
C GLY A 64 4.28 3.63 6.16
N ARG A 65 5.51 4.03 5.82
CA ARG A 65 6.51 3.11 5.23
C ARG A 65 6.82 1.92 6.12
N ARG A 66 7.05 2.14 7.42
CA ARG A 66 7.27 1.04 8.37
C ARG A 66 6.04 0.16 8.49
N PHE A 67 4.84 0.75 8.52
CA PHE A 67 3.59 0.01 8.58
C PHE A 67 3.42 -0.92 7.38
N TYR A 68 3.52 -0.41 6.15
CA TYR A 68 3.36 -1.22 4.94
C TYR A 68 4.45 -2.28 4.79
N ALA A 69 5.71 -1.96 5.10
CA ALA A 69 6.79 -2.93 5.12
C ALA A 69 6.51 -4.07 6.13
N SER A 70 6.04 -3.74 7.34
CA SER A 70 5.68 -4.73 8.37
C SER A 70 4.46 -5.58 8.02
N TYR A 71 3.64 -5.13 7.06
CA TYR A 71 2.49 -5.86 6.55
C TYR A 71 2.85 -6.79 5.38
N GLY A 72 4.04 -6.61 4.78
CA GLY A 72 4.55 -7.42 3.68
C GLY A 72 4.42 -6.78 2.30
N PHE A 73 4.28 -5.45 2.22
CA PHE A 73 4.35 -4.74 0.94
C PHE A 73 5.80 -4.60 0.45
N GLU A 74 5.97 -4.68 -0.86
CA GLU A 74 7.27 -4.54 -1.53
C GLU A 74 7.26 -3.35 -2.49
N LEU A 75 8.35 -2.58 -2.49
CA LEU A 75 8.50 -1.43 -3.37
C LEU A 75 8.43 -1.89 -4.84
N LEU A 76 7.49 -1.33 -5.59
CA LEU A 76 7.44 -1.55 -7.04
C LEU A 76 7.99 -0.37 -7.84
N SER A 77 7.76 0.86 -7.38
CA SER A 77 8.09 2.06 -8.17
C SER A 77 8.43 3.25 -7.28
N LYS A 78 9.03 4.28 -7.87
CA LYS A 78 9.27 5.56 -7.21
C LYS A 78 8.93 6.66 -8.22
N LYS A 79 8.15 7.66 -7.81
CA LYS A 79 7.72 8.76 -8.66
C LYS A 79 7.67 10.09 -7.91
N ILE A 80 7.56 11.18 -8.64
CA ILE A 80 7.29 12.51 -8.07
C ILE A 80 5.78 12.73 -8.09
N HIS A 81 5.24 13.21 -6.97
CA HIS A 81 3.86 13.66 -6.89
C HIS A 81 3.76 15.06 -7.47
N ASP A 82 3.02 15.22 -8.56
CA ASP A 82 3.02 16.43 -9.39
C ASP A 82 2.60 17.68 -8.60
N GLU A 83 1.65 17.53 -7.67
CA GLU A 83 1.10 18.64 -6.89
C GLU A 83 2.01 19.11 -5.75
N THR A 84 2.84 18.22 -5.21
CA THR A 84 3.66 18.54 -4.01
C THR A 84 5.16 18.51 -4.28
N GLY A 85 5.60 17.97 -5.41
CA GLY A 85 7.01 17.73 -5.70
C GLY A 85 7.66 16.65 -4.82
N ASN A 86 6.90 16.03 -3.92
CA ASN A 86 7.42 15.01 -3.01
C ASN A 86 7.53 13.66 -3.69
N VAL A 87 8.47 12.85 -3.22
CA VAL A 87 8.63 11.48 -3.67
C VAL A 87 7.50 10.61 -3.12
N LEU A 88 6.81 9.90 -4.02
CA LEU A 88 5.96 8.76 -3.71
C LEU A 88 6.71 7.45 -3.99
N LEU A 89 6.53 6.51 -3.09
CA LEU A 89 6.93 5.12 -3.20
C LEU A 89 5.69 4.29 -3.51
#